data_AF-A0A535L8U4-F1
#
_entry.id   AF-A0A535L8U4-F1
#
_cell.length_a   1.000
_cell.length_b   1.000
_cell.length_c   1.000
_cell.angle_alpha   90.00
_cell.angle_beta   90.00
_cell.angle_gamma   90.00
#
_symmetry.space_group_name_H-M   'P 1'
#
loop_
_entity.id
_entity.type
_entity.pdbx_description
1 polymer ?
#
loop_
_entity_poly.entity_id
_entity_poly.type
_entity_poly.pdbx_seq_one_letter_code
_entity_poly.pdbx_strand_id
1 'polypeptide(L)'
;MLPLFLALILLLIGTVLLVFGADWFLDGAGDLARALGVSALVLGVLLAGLEPEEMLTAAIASARSAPALAVGNVIGTNVTIVTVALGLSALIFPMVIDRSVRRQALIATLVSIIPVVLLFLGVVTQLAGVLLLAVFVGYTLFLFRTDREAVKRMAESEADDDDDDDDGDQEKHSHPRLHWKPVLLTFGGLAAMALGGPAIVEGALRLAQIIGIGQGAVGATIVSLGTGAEMIALGV
;
A
#
# COMPACT_ATOMS: atom_id res chain seq x y z
N MET A 1 -6.00 2.24 33.40
CA MET A 1 -4.93 1.30 33.00
C MET A 1 -5.43 0.17 32.11
N LEU A 2 -6.39 -0.67 32.55
CA LEU A 2 -6.99 -1.73 31.72
C LEU A 2 -7.52 -1.27 30.33
N PRO A 3 -8.27 -0.16 30.19
CA PRO A 3 -8.79 0.26 28.88
C PRO A 3 -7.69 0.72 27.92
N LEU A 4 -6.61 1.30 28.45
CA LEU A 4 -5.45 1.72 27.66
C LEU A 4 -4.68 0.49 27.16
N PHE A 5 -4.45 -0.48 28.04
CA PHE A 5 -3.79 -1.73 27.69
C PHE A 5 -4.55 -2.48 26.58
N LEU A 6 -5.88 -2.53 26.67
CA LEU A 6 -6.72 -3.10 25.63
C LEU A 6 -6.58 -2.35 24.30
N ALA A 7 -6.56 -1.02 24.31
CA ALA A 7 -6.37 -0.21 23.10
C ALA A 7 -5.03 -0.52 22.42
N LEU A 8 -3.95 -0.61 23.20
CA LEU A 8 -2.62 -0.93 22.70
C LEU A 8 -2.53 -2.36 22.15
N ILE A 9 -3.16 -3.34 22.80
CA ILE A 9 -3.23 -4.72 22.29
C ILE A 9 -4.01 -4.78 20.98
N LEU A 10 -5.15 -4.10 20.90
CA LEU A 10 -5.96 -4.08 19.68
C LEU A 10 -5.21 -3.45 18.51
N LEU A 11 -4.48 -2.34 18.76
CA LEU A 11 -3.59 -1.75 17.79
C LEU A 11 -2.51 -2.73 17.36
N LEU A 12 -1.79 -3.34 18.30
CA LEU A 12 -0.70 -4.27 18.00
C LEU A 12 -1.18 -5.49 17.19
N ILE A 13 -2.22 -6.17 17.66
CA ILE A 13 -2.78 -7.34 16.97
C ILE A 13 -3.35 -6.94 15.62
N GLY A 14 -4.04 -5.79 15.54
CA GLY A 14 -4.57 -5.27 14.29
C GLY A 14 -3.48 -4.99 13.26
N THR A 15 -2.38 -4.34 13.67
CA THR A 15 -1.22 -4.07 12.82
C THR A 15 -0.59 -5.37 12.33
N VAL A 16 -0.33 -6.32 13.23
CA VAL A 16 0.26 -7.62 12.87
C VAL A 16 -0.63 -8.35 11.85
N LEU A 17 -1.93 -8.43 12.08
CA LEU A 17 -2.86 -9.09 11.15
C LEU A 17 -2.97 -8.37 9.80
N LEU A 18 -2.87 -7.04 9.79
CA LEU A 18 -2.89 -6.27 8.55
C LEU A 18 -1.62 -6.48 7.74
N VAL A 19 -0.43 -6.33 8.35
CA VAL A 19 0.86 -6.50 7.66
C VAL A 19 1.02 -7.92 7.12
N PHE A 20 0.86 -8.95 7.95
CA PHE A 20 0.98 -10.32 7.44
C PHE A 20 -0.16 -10.72 6.52
N GLY A 21 -1.35 -10.14 6.72
CA GLY A 21 -2.49 -10.37 5.84
C GLY A 21 -2.28 -9.76 4.46
N ALA A 22 -1.63 -8.60 4.40
CA ALA A 22 -1.21 -7.94 3.18
C ALA A 22 -0.17 -8.77 2.45
N ASP A 23 0.92 -9.16 3.10
CA ASP A 23 1.96 -10.02 2.51
C ASP A 23 1.35 -11.25 1.83
N TRP A 24 0.50 -11.99 2.54
CA TRP A 24 -0.15 -13.18 1.99
C TRP A 24 -1.10 -12.86 0.84
N PHE A 25 -1.82 -11.75 0.93
CA PHE A 25 -2.71 -11.30 -0.14
C PHE A 25 -1.91 -10.91 -1.39
N LEU A 26 -0.84 -10.14 -1.25
CA LEU A 26 0.02 -9.68 -2.33
C LEU A 26 0.70 -10.86 -3.02
N ASP A 27 1.26 -11.81 -2.27
CA ASP A 27 1.87 -13.03 -2.79
C ASP A 27 0.87 -13.88 -3.58
N GLY A 28 -0.27 -14.19 -2.96
CA GLY A 28 -1.30 -15.03 -3.57
C GLY A 28 -1.94 -14.37 -4.80
N ALA A 29 -2.24 -13.07 -4.71
CA ALA A 29 -2.80 -12.30 -5.83
C ALA A 29 -1.79 -12.18 -6.98
N GLY A 30 -0.50 -12.00 -6.65
CA GLY A 30 0.61 -12.02 -7.58
C GLY A 30 0.70 -13.33 -8.37
N ASP A 31 0.72 -14.45 -7.67
CA ASP A 31 0.74 -15.79 -8.27
C ASP A 31 -0.49 -16.05 -9.14
N LEU A 32 -1.69 -15.69 -8.66
CA LEU A 32 -2.94 -15.88 -9.39
C LEU A 32 -2.97 -15.06 -10.67
N ALA A 33 -2.56 -13.79 -10.61
CA ALA A 33 -2.50 -12.92 -11.77
C ALA A 33 -1.46 -13.39 -12.79
N ARG A 34 -0.29 -13.89 -12.35
CA ARG A 34 0.70 -14.54 -13.23
C ARG A 34 0.12 -15.75 -13.94
N ALA A 35 -0.62 -16.61 -13.22
CA ALA A 35 -1.31 -17.76 -13.81
C ALA A 35 -2.38 -17.36 -14.85
N LEU A 36 -2.97 -16.17 -14.72
CA LEU A 36 -3.93 -15.60 -15.66
C LEU A 36 -3.28 -14.83 -16.82
N GLY A 37 -1.95 -14.80 -16.92
CA GLY A 37 -1.21 -14.10 -17.97
C GLY A 37 -1.18 -12.58 -17.80
N VAL A 38 -1.43 -12.07 -16.59
CA VAL A 38 -1.25 -10.65 -16.27
C VAL A 38 0.25 -10.35 -16.19
N SER A 39 0.69 -9.25 -16.80
CA SER A 39 2.11 -8.88 -16.79
C SER A 39 2.59 -8.49 -15.39
N ALA A 40 3.85 -8.80 -15.07
CA ALA A 40 4.52 -8.39 -13.83
C ALA A 40 4.41 -6.88 -13.58
N LEU A 41 4.44 -6.08 -14.65
CA LEU A 41 4.22 -4.65 -14.60
C LEU A 41 2.83 -4.24 -14.08
N VAL A 42 1.76 -4.89 -14.56
CA VAL A 42 0.39 -4.56 -14.12
C VAL A 42 0.23 -4.96 -12.66
N LEU A 43 0.83 -6.08 -12.27
CA LEU A 43 0.91 -6.51 -10.89
C LEU A 43 1.66 -5.51 -10.01
N GLY A 44 2.86 -5.08 -10.40
CA GLY A 44 3.67 -4.13 -9.63
C GLY A 44 2.91 -2.83 -9.33
N VAL A 45 2.14 -2.33 -10.28
CA VAL A 45 1.34 -1.11 -10.06
C VAL A 45 0.04 -1.34 -9.29
N LEU A 46 -0.63 -2.47 -9.50
CA LEU A 46 -1.82 -2.78 -8.71
C LEU A 46 -1.46 -3.06 -7.25
N LEU A 47 -0.37 -3.77 -7.02
CA LEU A 47 0.09 -4.14 -5.68
C LEU A 47 0.76 -2.98 -4.96
N ALA A 48 1.71 -2.28 -5.60
CA ALA A 48 2.38 -1.13 -4.98
C ALA A 48 1.51 0.14 -4.92
N GLY A 49 0.46 0.23 -5.75
CA GLY A 49 -0.38 1.43 -5.85
C GLY A 49 -1.69 1.36 -5.07
N LEU A 50 -2.21 0.17 -4.74
CA LEU A 50 -3.44 0.09 -3.93
C LEU A 50 -3.21 0.30 -2.44
N GLU A 51 -2.02 -0.04 -1.91
CA GLU A 51 -1.73 -0.06 -0.47
C GLU A 51 -2.91 -0.68 0.33
N PRO A 52 -3.13 -2.00 0.22
CA PRO A 52 -4.34 -2.66 0.72
C PRO A 52 -4.67 -2.38 2.20
N GLU A 53 -3.64 -2.24 3.02
CA GLU A 53 -3.71 -2.01 4.47
C GLU A 53 -4.34 -0.64 4.75
N GLU A 54 -3.86 0.37 4.03
CA GLU A 54 -4.33 1.76 4.07
C GLU A 54 -5.79 1.85 3.64
N MET A 55 -6.08 1.31 2.46
CA MET A 55 -7.41 1.35 1.85
C MET A 55 -8.44 0.66 2.75
N LEU A 56 -8.11 -0.52 3.26
CA LEU A 56 -9.01 -1.28 4.10
C LEU A 56 -9.22 -0.59 5.46
N THR A 57 -8.16 -0.10 6.08
CA THR A 57 -8.25 0.62 7.37
C THR A 57 -9.08 1.89 7.24
N ALA A 58 -8.86 2.69 6.19
CA ALA A 58 -9.62 3.90 5.93
C ALA A 58 -11.10 3.61 5.62
N ALA A 59 -11.38 2.56 4.85
CA ALA A 59 -12.73 2.11 4.55
C ALA A 59 -13.48 1.67 5.81
N ILE A 60 -12.84 0.85 6.66
CA ILE A 60 -13.43 0.37 7.92
C ILE A 60 -13.65 1.53 8.90
N ALA A 61 -12.69 2.45 9.04
CA ALA A 61 -12.84 3.63 9.88
C ALA A 61 -14.00 4.51 9.43
N SER A 62 -14.15 4.73 8.12
CA SER A 62 -15.27 5.47 7.55
C SER A 62 -16.61 4.77 7.79
N ALA A 63 -16.67 3.45 7.60
CA ALA A 63 -17.86 2.63 7.86
C ALA A 63 -18.26 2.64 9.35
N ARG A 64 -17.29 2.79 10.26
CA ARG A 64 -17.50 2.95 11.71
C ARG A 64 -17.78 4.38 12.14
N SER A 65 -18.17 5.26 11.21
CA SER A 65 -18.49 6.66 11.50
C SER A 65 -17.31 7.44 12.12
N ALA A 66 -16.08 7.07 11.76
CA ALA A 66 -14.85 7.74 12.16
C ALA A 66 -14.06 8.27 10.94
N PRO A 67 -14.67 9.13 10.08
CA PRO A 67 -14.02 9.63 8.87
C PRO A 67 -12.77 10.47 9.18
N ALA A 68 -12.73 11.14 10.33
CA ALA A 68 -11.55 11.88 10.77
C ALA A 68 -10.35 10.93 10.98
N LEU A 69 -10.57 9.73 11.53
CA LEU A 69 -9.53 8.71 11.66
C LEU A 69 -9.07 8.21 10.29
N ALA A 70 -10.01 7.95 9.37
CA ALA A 70 -9.71 7.49 8.02
C ALA A 70 -8.84 8.50 7.24
N VAL A 71 -9.26 9.77 7.21
CA VAL A 71 -8.49 10.85 6.57
C VAL A 71 -7.15 11.04 7.26
N GLY A 72 -7.12 10.98 8.59
CA GLY A 72 -5.90 11.03 9.38
C GLY A 72 -4.91 9.96 8.91
N ASN A 73 -5.34 8.71 8.81
CA ASN A 73 -4.51 7.61 8.35
C ASN A 73 -3.92 7.87 6.95
N VAL A 74 -4.78 8.13 5.96
CA VAL A 74 -4.36 8.33 4.57
C VAL A 74 -3.36 9.48 4.43
N ILE A 75 -3.59 10.61 5.11
CA ILE A 75 -2.66 11.74 5.05
C ILE A 75 -1.38 11.44 5.83
N GLY A 76 -1.50 10.83 7.01
CA GLY A 76 -0.36 10.49 7.86
C GLY A 76 0.60 9.53 7.19
N THR A 77 0.10 8.52 6.49
CA THR A 77 0.97 7.51 5.84
C THR A 77 1.70 8.10 4.67
N ASN A 78 1.02 8.88 3.82
CA ASN A 78 1.68 9.62 2.74
C ASN A 78 2.78 10.55 3.27
N VAL A 79 2.51 11.29 4.35
CA VAL A 79 3.52 12.14 4.99
C VAL A 79 4.67 11.29 5.54
N THR A 80 4.36 10.19 6.21
CA THR A 80 5.35 9.29 6.82
C THR A 80 6.25 8.67 5.77
N ILE A 81 5.70 8.12 4.69
CA ILE A 81 6.48 7.51 3.60
C ILE A 81 7.39 8.56 2.95
N VAL A 82 6.84 9.72 2.58
CA VAL A 82 7.63 10.76 1.87
C VAL A 82 8.71 11.39 2.77
N THR A 83 8.48 11.49 4.07
CA THR A 83 9.43 12.18 4.98
C THR A 83 10.34 11.21 5.73
N VAL A 84 9.79 10.15 6.33
CA VAL A 84 10.52 9.18 7.14
C VAL A 84 11.28 8.20 6.27
N ALA A 85 10.61 7.53 5.32
CA ALA A 85 11.30 6.56 4.47
C ALA A 85 12.39 7.25 3.65
N LEU A 86 12.03 8.26 2.84
CA LEU A 86 13.01 9.03 2.05
C LEU A 86 14.13 9.64 2.90
N GLY A 87 13.78 10.22 4.06
CA GLY A 87 14.74 10.85 4.95
C GLY A 87 15.72 9.84 5.55
N LEU A 88 15.24 8.67 5.95
CA LEU A 88 16.08 7.61 6.49
C LEU A 88 16.95 6.98 5.38
N SER A 89 16.40 6.69 4.21
CA SER A 89 17.18 6.19 3.07
C SER A 89 18.29 7.17 2.69
N ALA A 90 18.03 8.48 2.68
CA ALA A 90 19.04 9.49 2.38
C ALA A 90 20.13 9.62 3.47
N LEU A 91 19.82 9.31 4.72
CA LEU A 91 20.80 9.28 5.82
C LEU A 91 21.73 8.06 5.72
N ILE A 92 21.20 6.91 5.31
CA ILE A 92 21.99 5.67 5.19
C ILE A 92 22.77 5.66 3.86
N PHE A 93 22.08 5.95 2.75
CA PHE A 93 22.63 5.94 1.40
C PHE A 93 22.24 7.22 0.65
N PRO A 94 23.15 8.21 0.54
CA PRO A 94 22.89 9.42 -0.24
C PRO A 94 22.55 9.09 -1.71
N MET A 95 21.37 9.50 -2.15
CA MET A 95 20.84 9.20 -3.48
C MET A 95 21.07 10.36 -4.46
N VAL A 96 21.50 10.05 -5.69
CA VAL A 96 21.50 11.00 -6.82
C VAL A 96 20.24 10.74 -7.65
N ILE A 97 19.38 11.75 -7.75
CA ILE A 97 18.08 11.61 -8.42
C ILE A 97 18.15 12.10 -9.86
N ASP A 98 17.84 11.20 -10.79
CA ASP A 98 17.79 11.49 -12.22
C ASP A 98 16.67 12.45 -12.62
N ARG A 99 16.81 13.06 -13.80
CA ARG A 99 15.80 14.00 -14.34
C ARG A 99 14.43 13.34 -14.56
N SER A 100 14.39 12.05 -14.89
CA SER A 100 13.15 11.28 -15.07
C SER A 100 12.38 11.21 -13.75
N VAL A 101 13.04 10.77 -12.67
CA VAL A 101 12.45 10.63 -11.33
C VAL A 101 12.01 11.99 -10.79
N ARG A 102 12.83 13.05 -10.97
CA ARG A 102 12.43 14.43 -10.59
C ARG A 102 11.16 14.89 -11.29
N ARG A 103 11.01 14.56 -12.58
CA ARG A 103 9.80 14.90 -13.35
C ARG A 103 8.60 14.10 -12.86
N GLN A 104 8.76 12.81 -12.61
CA GLN A 104 7.70 11.96 -12.05
C GLN A 104 7.24 12.47 -10.68
N ALA A 105 8.17 12.82 -9.79
CA ALA A 105 7.87 13.40 -8.48
C ALA A 105 7.08 14.71 -8.59
N LEU A 106 7.46 15.59 -9.51
CA LEU A 106 6.72 16.83 -9.77
C LEU A 106 5.28 16.54 -10.24
N ILE A 107 5.09 15.60 -11.16
CA ILE A 107 3.77 15.23 -11.67
C ILE A 107 2.93 14.60 -10.54
N ALA A 108 3.50 13.69 -9.75
CA ALA A 108 2.84 13.08 -8.60
C ALA A 108 2.36 14.14 -7.59
N THR A 109 3.22 15.12 -7.30
CA THR A 109 2.89 16.25 -6.41
C THR A 109 1.73 17.06 -6.96
N LEU A 110 1.73 17.38 -8.26
CA LEU A 110 0.65 18.15 -8.89
C LEU A 110 -0.68 17.40 -8.88
N VAL A 111 -0.67 16.09 -9.15
CA VAL A 111 -1.88 15.25 -9.08
C VAL A 111 -2.42 15.18 -7.65
N SER A 112 -1.54 15.12 -6.65
CA SER A 112 -1.89 15.08 -5.22
C SER A 112 -2.55 16.37 -4.72
N ILE A 113 -2.48 17.48 -5.46
CA ILE A 113 -3.20 18.72 -5.11
C ILE A 113 -4.72 18.49 -5.16
N ILE A 114 -5.22 17.63 -6.05
CA ILE A 114 -6.65 17.37 -6.22
C ILE A 114 -7.29 16.85 -4.92
N PRO A 115 -6.84 15.73 -4.32
CA PRO A 115 -7.42 15.27 -3.05
C PRO A 115 -7.22 16.26 -1.91
N VAL A 116 -6.09 16.99 -1.86
CA VAL A 116 -5.84 18.01 -0.84
C VAL A 116 -6.87 19.15 -0.91
N VAL A 117 -7.19 19.64 -2.11
CA VAL A 117 -8.21 20.68 -2.31
C VAL A 117 -9.59 20.17 -1.90
N LEU A 118 -9.96 18.94 -2.29
CA LEU A 118 -11.25 18.35 -1.90
C LEU A 118 -11.38 18.21 -0.37
N LEU A 119 -10.31 17.80 0.30
CA LEU A 119 -10.25 17.72 1.77
C LEU A 119 -10.35 19.11 2.41
N PHE A 120 -9.64 20.10 1.88
CA PHE A 120 -9.68 21.48 2.38
C PHE A 120 -11.07 22.09 2.27
N LEU A 121 -11.80 21.80 1.18
CA LEU A 121 -13.18 22.23 0.98
C LEU A 121 -14.19 21.41 1.81
N GLY A 122 -13.75 20.32 2.45
CA GLY A 122 -14.62 19.40 3.17
C GLY A 122 -15.54 18.58 2.25
N VAL A 123 -15.21 18.46 0.96
CA VAL A 123 -16.04 17.80 -0.06
C VAL A 123 -15.43 16.46 -0.45
N VAL A 124 -15.61 15.46 0.42
CA VAL A 124 -15.27 14.07 0.12
C VAL A 124 -16.54 13.24 0.06
N THR A 125 -17.25 13.38 -1.05
CA THR A 125 -18.47 12.61 -1.36
C THR A 125 -18.15 11.37 -2.18
N GLN A 126 -19.14 10.51 -2.41
CA GLN A 126 -18.99 9.35 -3.30
C GLN A 126 -18.54 9.75 -4.71
N LEU A 127 -19.04 10.87 -5.24
CA LEU A 127 -18.64 11.40 -6.53
C LEU A 127 -17.16 11.84 -6.53
N ALA A 128 -16.72 12.49 -5.45
CA ALA A 128 -15.31 12.83 -5.27
C ALA A 128 -14.43 11.57 -5.25
N GLY A 129 -14.89 10.50 -4.59
CA GLY A 129 -14.21 9.20 -4.60
C GLY A 129 -14.08 8.60 -6.01
N VAL A 130 -15.16 8.59 -6.80
CA VAL A 130 -15.13 8.11 -8.20
C VAL A 130 -14.18 8.96 -9.05
N LEU A 131 -14.21 10.29 -8.88
CA LEU A 131 -13.30 11.21 -9.57
C LEU A 131 -11.84 10.92 -9.22
N LEU A 132 -11.52 10.75 -7.92
CA LEU A 132 -10.17 10.44 -7.45
C LEU A 132 -9.67 9.10 -7.99
N LEU A 133 -10.53 8.07 -8.03
CA LEU A 133 -10.18 6.78 -8.64
C LEU A 133 -9.93 6.92 -10.16
N ALA A 134 -10.73 7.72 -10.87
CA ALA A 134 -10.50 7.99 -12.28
C ALA A 134 -9.18 8.74 -12.52
N VAL A 135 -8.83 9.69 -11.65
CA VAL A 135 -7.54 10.39 -11.68
C VAL A 135 -6.38 9.42 -11.42
N PHE A 136 -6.50 8.54 -10.42
CA PHE A 136 -5.49 7.52 -10.14
C PHE A 136 -5.26 6.61 -11.35
N VAL A 137 -6.32 6.03 -11.92
CA VAL A 137 -6.22 5.19 -13.12
C VAL A 137 -5.60 5.97 -14.29
N GLY A 138 -6.03 7.21 -14.53
CA GLY A 138 -5.49 8.06 -15.59
C GLY A 138 -4.00 8.39 -15.40
N TYR A 139 -3.59 8.74 -14.19
CA TYR A 139 -2.20 9.03 -13.82
C TYR A 139 -1.32 7.80 -14.01
N THR A 140 -1.76 6.66 -13.51
CA THR A 140 -1.07 5.38 -13.66
C THR A 140 -0.89 4.99 -15.13
N LEU A 141 -1.94 5.11 -15.95
CA LEU A 141 -1.84 4.87 -17.39
C LEU A 141 -0.91 5.86 -18.10
N PHE A 142 -0.86 7.11 -17.64
CA PHE A 142 0.06 8.12 -18.16
C PHE A 142 1.52 7.79 -17.84
N LEU A 143 1.82 7.42 -16.59
CA LEU A 143 3.16 6.96 -16.20
C LEU A 143 3.59 5.77 -17.05
N PHE A 144 2.71 4.78 -17.20
CA PHE A 144 3.01 3.60 -18.02
C PHE A 144 3.31 3.89 -19.48
N ARG A 145 2.60 4.84 -20.10
CA ARG A 145 2.89 5.24 -21.47
C ARG A 145 4.23 5.96 -21.59
N THR A 146 4.62 6.70 -20.55
CA THR A 146 5.85 7.49 -20.53
C THR A 146 7.08 6.65 -20.19
N ASP A 147 6.93 5.64 -19.32
CA ASP A 147 8.02 4.78 -18.84
C ASP A 147 8.08 3.40 -19.53
N ARG A 148 7.30 3.21 -20.60
CA ARG A 148 7.27 1.98 -21.41
C ARG A 148 8.65 1.54 -21.94
N GLU A 149 9.61 2.47 -22.02
CA GLU A 149 11.01 2.22 -22.40
C GLU A 149 11.92 1.80 -21.23
N ALA A 150 11.55 2.09 -19.98
CA ALA A 150 12.29 1.69 -18.77
C ALA A 150 11.82 0.31 -18.29
N VAL A 151 10.51 0.09 -18.32
CA VAL A 151 9.87 -1.22 -18.11
C VAL A 151 10.43 -2.30 -19.02
N LYS A 152 10.64 -1.96 -20.29
CA LYS A 152 11.13 -2.92 -21.28
C LYS A 152 12.53 -3.42 -20.92
N ARG A 153 13.37 -2.56 -20.31
CA ARG A 153 14.71 -2.92 -19.82
C ARG A 153 14.67 -3.75 -18.54
N MET A 154 13.72 -3.50 -17.64
CA MET A 154 13.52 -4.35 -16.45
C MET A 154 13.04 -5.75 -16.84
N ALA A 155 12.12 -5.84 -17.81
CA ALA A 155 11.66 -7.12 -18.36
C ALA A 155 12.72 -7.85 -19.19
N GLU A 156 13.67 -7.13 -19.80
CA GLU A 156 14.83 -7.71 -20.48
C GLU A 156 15.93 -8.12 -19.47
N SER A 157 16.10 -7.40 -18.35
CA SER A 157 17.05 -7.75 -17.27
C SER A 157 16.63 -8.99 -16.47
N GLU A 158 15.34 -9.17 -16.17
CA GLU A 158 14.83 -10.40 -15.56
C GLU A 158 14.92 -11.61 -16.49
N ALA A 159 15.07 -11.40 -17.80
CA ALA A 159 15.25 -12.47 -18.78
C ALA A 159 16.73 -12.83 -19.03
N ASP A 160 17.66 -11.91 -18.73
CA ASP A 160 19.12 -12.13 -18.85
C ASP A 160 19.75 -12.72 -17.57
N ASP A 161 19.10 -12.59 -16.40
CA ASP A 161 19.58 -13.19 -15.13
C ASP A 161 19.33 -14.73 -15.03
N ASP A 162 18.62 -15.33 -16.00
CA ASP A 162 18.38 -16.78 -16.11
C ASP A 162 19.44 -17.52 -16.97
N ASP A 163 20.47 -16.83 -17.49
CA ASP A 163 21.40 -17.39 -18.49
C ASP A 163 22.79 -17.82 -17.98
N ASP A 164 23.10 -17.74 -16.68
CA ASP A 164 24.39 -18.22 -16.13
C ASP A 164 24.22 -19.23 -14.97
N ASP A 165 24.07 -20.51 -15.33
CA ASP A 165 24.83 -21.67 -14.81
C ASP A 165 24.07 -23.01 -14.95
N ASP A 166 24.48 -23.75 -15.99
CA ASP A 166 24.82 -25.17 -16.04
C ASP A 166 23.81 -26.31 -15.69
N ASP A 167 23.78 -27.25 -16.64
CA ASP A 167 23.43 -28.68 -16.53
C ASP A 167 22.03 -29.10 -16.06
N GLY A 168 21.16 -29.30 -17.06
CA GLY A 168 20.61 -30.64 -17.28
C GLY A 168 19.51 -31.12 -16.35
N ASP A 169 18.37 -30.42 -16.33
CA ASP A 169 17.07 -31.10 -16.35
C ASP A 169 16.03 -30.17 -17.00
N GLN A 170 15.39 -30.65 -18.07
CA GLN A 170 14.36 -29.92 -18.79
C GLN A 170 13.12 -29.72 -17.90
N GLU A 171 13.08 -28.66 -17.10
CA GLU A 171 11.80 -28.14 -16.62
C GLU A 171 11.08 -27.44 -17.77
N LYS A 172 10.28 -28.24 -18.49
CA LYS A 172 9.21 -27.76 -19.37
C LYS A 172 8.51 -26.57 -18.70
N HIS A 173 8.47 -25.45 -19.41
CA HIS A 173 7.47 -24.39 -19.22
C HIS A 173 6.07 -25.02 -19.32
N SER A 174 5.62 -25.56 -18.19
CA SER A 174 4.29 -26.03 -17.97
C SER A 174 3.50 -24.78 -17.65
N HIS A 175 2.42 -24.50 -18.38
CA HIS A 175 1.40 -23.54 -17.93
C HIS A 175 1.19 -23.74 -16.42
N PRO A 176 1.37 -22.71 -15.56
CA PRO A 176 1.23 -22.90 -14.13
C PRO A 176 -0.18 -23.41 -13.88
N ARG A 177 -0.29 -24.70 -13.53
CA ARG A 177 -1.57 -25.24 -13.10
C ARG A 177 -1.95 -24.45 -11.87
N LEU A 178 -3.15 -23.89 -11.86
CA LEU A 178 -3.65 -23.12 -10.74
C LEU A 178 -3.62 -23.99 -9.48
N HIS A 179 -2.57 -23.83 -8.67
CA HIS A 179 -2.42 -24.55 -7.42
C HIS A 179 -3.34 -23.91 -6.37
N TRP A 180 -3.84 -24.71 -5.44
CA TRP A 180 -4.72 -24.25 -4.37
C TRP A 180 -4.02 -23.29 -3.39
N LYS A 181 -2.68 -23.29 -3.37
CA LYS A 181 -1.85 -22.45 -2.48
C LYS A 181 -2.03 -20.94 -2.76
N PRO A 182 -1.85 -20.41 -3.99
CA PRO A 182 -2.14 -19.02 -4.32
C PRO A 182 -3.55 -18.58 -3.90
N VAL A 183 -4.56 -19.42 -4.18
CA VAL A 183 -5.94 -19.15 -3.81
C VAL A 183 -6.09 -19.04 -2.29
N LEU A 184 -5.51 -19.99 -1.54
CA LEU A 184 -5.55 -19.96 -0.09
C LEU A 184 -4.83 -18.74 0.48
N LEU A 185 -3.68 -18.35 -0.07
CA LEU A 185 -2.94 -17.17 0.35
C LEU A 185 -3.74 -15.90 0.11
N THR A 186 -4.34 -15.72 -1.07
CA THR A 186 -5.18 -14.54 -1.37
C THR A 186 -6.35 -14.42 -0.40
N PHE A 187 -7.12 -15.50 -0.21
CA PHE A 187 -8.29 -15.45 0.65
C PHE A 187 -7.93 -15.43 2.15
N GLY A 188 -6.85 -16.11 2.53
CA GLY A 188 -6.32 -16.09 3.89
C GLY A 188 -5.80 -14.72 4.29
N GLY A 189 -5.03 -14.07 3.40
CA GLY A 189 -4.56 -12.70 3.57
C GLY A 189 -5.72 -11.71 3.68
N LEU A 190 -6.69 -11.79 2.77
CA LEU A 190 -7.90 -10.96 2.84
C LEU A 190 -8.67 -11.15 4.15
N ALA A 191 -8.80 -12.39 4.63
CA ALA A 191 -9.46 -12.68 5.90
C ALA A 191 -8.67 -12.12 7.09
N ALA A 192 -7.33 -12.25 7.10
CA ALA A 192 -6.48 -11.67 8.13
C ALA A 192 -6.61 -10.14 8.18
N MET A 193 -6.54 -9.46 7.03
CA MET A 193 -6.75 -8.02 6.95
C MET A 193 -8.16 -7.60 7.39
N ALA A 194 -9.20 -8.34 6.98
CA ALA A 194 -10.58 -8.08 7.39
C ALA A 194 -10.81 -8.25 8.90
N LEU A 195 -10.01 -9.07 9.57
CA LEU A 195 -10.01 -9.22 11.03
C LEU A 195 -9.13 -8.17 11.73
N GLY A 196 -7.99 -7.81 11.12
CA GLY A 196 -7.04 -6.83 11.64
C GLY A 196 -7.55 -5.39 11.60
N GLY A 197 -8.18 -5.00 10.50
CA GLY A 197 -8.69 -3.64 10.29
C GLY A 197 -9.66 -3.16 11.39
N PRO A 198 -10.70 -3.93 11.76
CA PRO A 198 -11.58 -3.56 12.86
C PRO A 198 -10.87 -3.45 14.21
N ALA A 199 -9.86 -4.29 14.46
CA ALA A 199 -9.06 -4.24 15.68
C ALA A 199 -8.22 -2.95 15.74
N ILE A 200 -7.55 -2.57 14.65
CA ILE A 200 -6.81 -1.30 14.55
C ILE A 200 -7.74 -0.11 14.79
N VAL A 201 -8.90 -0.08 14.12
CA VAL A 201 -9.83 1.05 14.21
C VAL A 201 -10.38 1.17 15.62
N GLU A 202 -10.81 0.06 16.23
CA GLU A 202 -11.30 0.05 17.60
C GLU A 202 -10.22 0.47 18.61
N GLY A 203 -9.00 -0.04 18.45
CA GLY A 203 -7.86 0.34 19.28
C GLY A 203 -7.55 1.83 19.18
N ALA A 204 -7.51 2.38 17.96
CA ALA A 204 -7.29 3.79 17.70
C ALA A 204 -8.39 4.69 18.31
N LEU A 205 -9.66 4.31 18.15
CA LEU A 205 -10.79 5.06 18.70
C LEU A 205 -10.76 5.11 20.24
N ARG A 206 -10.46 3.97 20.88
CA ARG A 206 -10.29 3.90 22.34
C ARG A 206 -9.11 4.75 22.79
N LEU A 207 -8.00 4.68 22.06
CA LEU A 207 -6.81 5.45 22.38
C LEU A 207 -7.08 6.95 22.31
N ALA A 208 -7.75 7.42 21.25
CA ALA A 208 -8.17 8.80 21.08
C ALA A 208 -9.01 9.29 22.28
N GLN A 209 -9.98 8.48 22.71
CA GLN A 209 -10.86 8.81 23.85
C GLN A 209 -10.11 8.85 25.19
N ILE A 210 -9.18 7.93 25.41
CA ILE A 210 -8.44 7.82 26.68
C ILE A 210 -7.41 8.93 26.83
N ILE A 211 -6.67 9.21 25.76
CA ILE A 211 -5.60 10.24 25.76
C ILE A 211 -6.20 11.65 25.59
N GLY A 212 -7.42 11.75 25.05
CA GLY A 212 -8.08 13.04 24.79
C GLY A 212 -7.55 13.76 23.55
N ILE A 213 -6.94 13.03 22.62
CA ILE A 213 -6.46 13.56 21.33
C ILE A 213 -7.45 13.25 20.21
N GLY A 214 -7.50 14.11 19.20
CA GLY A 214 -8.43 13.95 18.10
C GLY A 214 -8.19 12.66 17.30
N GLN A 215 -9.27 12.02 16.84
CA GLN A 215 -9.20 10.81 16.02
C GLN A 215 -8.30 10.98 14.79
N GLY A 216 -8.36 12.14 14.13
CA GLY A 216 -7.48 12.44 13.00
C GLY A 216 -6.01 12.51 13.36
N ALA A 217 -5.66 12.98 14.56
CA ALA A 217 -4.28 12.97 15.04
C ALA A 217 -3.79 11.54 15.33
N VAL A 218 -4.63 10.70 15.93
CA VAL A 218 -4.32 9.27 16.13
C VAL A 218 -4.15 8.55 14.80
N GLY A 219 -5.04 8.82 13.85
CA GLY A 219 -4.95 8.29 12.50
C GLY A 219 -3.64 8.68 11.83
N ALA A 220 -3.32 9.98 11.85
CA ALA A 220 -2.17 10.55 11.16
C ALA A 220 -0.80 10.26 11.79
N THR A 221 -0.78 9.58 12.93
CA THR A 221 0.47 9.26 13.62
C THR A 221 0.56 7.77 13.93
N ILE A 222 -0.36 7.25 14.73
CA ILE A 222 -0.27 5.89 15.27
C ILE A 222 -0.75 4.87 14.25
N VAL A 223 -1.91 5.11 13.64
CA VAL A 223 -2.46 4.17 12.65
C VAL A 223 -1.61 4.19 11.39
N SER A 224 -1.22 5.38 10.92
CA SER A 224 -0.39 5.53 9.73
C SER A 224 0.99 4.91 9.85
N LEU A 225 1.61 4.95 11.04
CA LEU A 225 2.87 4.25 11.28
C LEU A 225 2.69 2.73 11.23
N GLY A 226 1.54 2.22 11.67
CA GLY A 226 1.22 0.79 11.63
C GLY A 226 0.95 0.30 10.21
N THR A 227 0.13 1.01 9.44
CA THR A 227 -0.20 0.64 8.05
C THR A 227 0.95 0.91 7.09
N GLY A 228 1.73 1.98 7.31
CA GLY A 228 2.90 2.31 6.49
C GLY A 228 4.20 1.61 6.89
N ALA A 229 4.19 0.75 7.93
CA ALA A 229 5.40 0.13 8.46
C ALA A 229 6.17 -0.69 7.41
N GLU A 230 5.44 -1.47 6.60
CA GLU A 230 5.99 -2.28 5.52
C GLU A 230 6.73 -1.42 4.49
N MET A 231 6.10 -0.33 4.05
CA MET A 231 6.67 0.61 3.08
C MET A 231 7.93 1.33 3.60
N ILE A 232 7.97 1.66 4.89
CA ILE A 232 9.17 2.22 5.51
C ILE A 232 10.29 1.18 5.51
N ALA A 233 9.97 -0.09 5.80
CA ALA A 233 10.95 -1.17 5.81
C ALA A 233 11.46 -1.52 4.40
N LEU A 234 10.60 -1.46 3.38
CA LEU A 234 10.97 -1.69 1.98
C LEU A 234 11.73 -0.51 1.36
N GLY A 235 11.48 0.71 1.83
CA GLY A 235 12.09 1.93 1.28
C GLY A 235 13.50 2.23 1.78
N VAL A 236 13.97 1.54 2.83
CA VAL A 236 15.23 1.80 3.55
C VAL A 236 16.20 0.65 3.36
#